data_AF-A0A7X3R3Z2-F1
#
_entry.id   AF-A0A7X3R3Z2-F1
#
_cell.length_a   1.000
_cell.length_b   1.000
_cell.length_c   1.000
_cell.angle_alpha   90.00
_cell.angle_beta   90.00
_cell.angle_gamma   90.00
#
_symmetry.space_group_name_H-M   'P 1'
#
loop_
_entity.id
_entity.type
_entity.pdbx_description
1 polymer ?
#
loop_
_entity_poly.entity_id
_entity_poly.type
_entity_poly.pdbx_seq_one_letter_code
_entity_poly.pdbx_strand_id
1 'polypeptide(L)'
;MEDLVQTISNIVGILLGLVGAVGVGFFIYGAYMYLTASGAPHQMERGKSAMMTALAGIVLAMVAFGIVELVMNAVVDPAVDPGDVPDPTTSLIGALRGEGA
;
A
#
# COMPACT_ATOMS: atom_id res chain seq x y z
N MET A 1 -16.30 -12.93 -15.34
CA MET A 1 -15.48 -11.71 -15.14
C MET A 1 -14.55 -11.87 -13.94
N GLU A 2 -14.93 -12.67 -12.95
CA GLU A 2 -14.12 -13.00 -11.76
C GLU A 2 -12.78 -13.66 -12.11
N ASP A 3 -12.71 -14.47 -13.17
CA ASP A 3 -11.46 -15.16 -13.57
C ASP A 3 -10.34 -14.19 -13.99
N LEU A 4 -10.67 -13.05 -14.60
CA LEU A 4 -9.69 -12.04 -15.02
C LEU A 4 -9.11 -11.32 -13.81
N VAL A 5 -9.96 -10.95 -12.84
CA VAL A 5 -9.54 -10.30 -11.59
C VAL A 5 -8.71 -11.25 -10.75
N GLN A 6 -9.11 -12.53 -10.65
CA GLN A 6 -8.37 -13.56 -9.95
C GLN A 6 -6.99 -13.79 -10.58
N THR A 7 -6.92 -13.86 -11.91
CA THR A 7 -5.66 -14.06 -12.65
C THR A 7 -4.71 -12.89 -12.44
N ILE A 8 -5.21 -11.66 -12.53
CA ILE A 8 -4.42 -10.45 -12.29
C ILE A 8 -3.94 -10.42 -10.84
N SER A 9 -4.81 -10.68 -9.86
CA SER A 9 -4.44 -10.67 -8.44
C SER A 9 -3.37 -11.73 -8.12
N ASN A 10 -3.47 -12.93 -8.72
CA ASN A 10 -2.49 -14.00 -8.53
C ASN A 10 -1.12 -13.64 -9.16
N ILE A 11 -1.13 -13.05 -10.35
CA ILE A 11 0.10 -12.56 -11.02
C ILE A 11 0.74 -11.43 -10.21
N VAL A 12 -0.06 -10.46 -9.76
CA VAL A 12 0.39 -9.34 -8.94
C VAL A 12 0.95 -9.84 -7.62
N GLY A 13 0.32 -10.82 -6.98
CA GLY A 13 0.81 -11.43 -5.73
C GLY A 13 2.18 -12.10 -5.90
N ILE A 14 2.38 -12.85 -7.00
CA ILE A 14 3.68 -13.46 -7.32
C ILE A 14 4.74 -12.39 -7.60
N LEU A 15 4.40 -11.36 -8.37
CA LEU A 15 5.31 -10.26 -8.68
C LEU A 15 5.67 -9.45 -7.44
N LEU A 16 4.70 -9.13 -6.57
CA LEU A 16 4.94 -8.45 -5.30
C LEU A 16 5.82 -9.28 -4.38
N GLY A 17 5.58 -10.59 -4.28
CA GLY A 17 6.42 -11.50 -3.50
C GLY A 17 7.87 -11.51 -4.00
N LEU A 18 8.06 -11.57 -5.33
CA LEU A 18 9.39 -11.53 -5.94
C LEU A 18 10.08 -10.19 -5.74
N VAL A 19 9.37 -9.07 -5.97
CA VAL A 19 9.90 -7.71 -5.76
C VAL A 19 10.25 -7.48 -4.29
N GLY A 20 9.42 -7.93 -3.35
CA GLY A 20 9.69 -7.85 -1.92
C GLY A 20 10.93 -8.66 -1.54
N ALA A 21 11.04 -9.90 -2.02
CA ALA A 21 12.19 -10.76 -1.75
C ALA A 21 13.50 -10.17 -2.32
N VAL A 22 13.48 -9.69 -3.56
CA VAL A 22 14.64 -9.04 -4.19
C VAL A 22 14.99 -7.73 -3.48
N GLY A 23 14.00 -6.93 -3.13
CA GLY A 23 14.18 -5.66 -2.41
C GLY A 23 14.85 -5.85 -1.05
N VAL A 24 14.41 -6.83 -0.26
CA VAL A 24 15.05 -7.20 1.01
C VAL A 24 16.46 -7.73 0.80
N GLY A 25 16.69 -8.54 -0.24
CA GLY A 25 18.04 -9.03 -0.59
C GLY A 25 19.03 -7.90 -0.89
N PHE A 26 18.63 -6.92 -1.70
CA PHE A 26 19.44 -5.74 -2.00
C PHE A 26 19.64 -4.85 -0.78
N PHE A 27 18.63 -4.72 0.09
CA PHE A 27 18.74 -3.99 1.34
C PHE A 27 19.81 -4.58 2.26
N ILE A 28 19.82 -5.91 2.44
CA ILE A 28 20.83 -6.60 3.25
C ILE A 28 22.22 -6.43 2.64
N TYR A 29 22.36 -6.53 1.32
CA TYR A 29 23.65 -6.33 0.65
C TYR A 29 24.19 -4.91 0.84
N GLY A 30 23.35 -3.89 0.67
CA GLY A 30 23.71 -2.49 0.93
C GLY A 30 24.05 -2.25 2.40
N ALA A 31 23.34 -2.90 3.32
CA ALA A 31 23.61 -2.80 4.75
C ALA A 31 24.98 -3.40 5.13
N TYR A 32 25.31 -4.57 4.59
CA TYR A 32 26.60 -5.23 4.80
C TYR A 32 27.77 -4.38 4.28
N MET A 33 27.61 -3.76 3.11
CA MET A 33 28.61 -2.87 2.51
C MET A 33 28.86 -1.63 3.40
N TYR A 34 27.81 -1.05 3.98
CA TYR A 34 27.93 0.09 4.88
C TYR A 34 28.62 -0.27 6.20
N LEU A 35 28.25 -1.40 6.80
CA LEU A 35 28.85 -1.89 8.06
C LEU A 35 30.33 -2.26 7.89
N THR A 36 30.72 -2.77 6.72
CA THR A 36 32.10 -3.19 6.42
C THR A 36 32.99 -2.03 5.95
N ALA A 37 32.48 -0.81 5.82
CA ALA A 37 33.23 0.33 5.28
C ALA A 37 34.37 0.85 6.19
N SER A 38 34.51 0.33 7.42
CA SER A 38 35.66 0.47 8.34
C SER A 38 36.41 1.83 8.34
N GLY A 39 35.71 2.95 8.19
CA GLY A 39 36.28 4.29 8.32
C GLY A 39 36.87 4.92 7.04
N ALA A 40 36.73 4.30 5.87
CA ALA A 40 37.03 4.97 4.60
C ALA A 40 35.86 5.90 4.20
N PRO A 41 36.02 7.24 4.19
CA PRO A 41 34.91 8.17 3.97
C PRO A 41 34.17 7.91 2.66
N HIS A 42 34.88 7.51 1.61
CA HIS A 42 34.30 7.18 0.32
C HIS A 42 33.37 5.95 0.36
N GLN A 43 33.73 4.93 1.15
CA GLN A 43 32.93 3.71 1.29
C GLN A 43 31.73 3.92 2.21
N MET A 44 31.86 4.81 3.21
CA MET A 44 30.75 5.21 4.08
C MET A 44 29.67 5.99 3.33
N GLU A 45 30.06 6.95 2.48
CA GLU A 45 29.09 7.70 1.65
C GLU A 45 28.39 6.80 0.63
N ARG A 46 29.13 5.86 0.01
CA ARG A 46 28.58 4.86 -0.90
C ARG A 46 27.61 3.92 -0.20
N GLY A 47 27.98 3.38 0.97
CA GLY A 47 27.11 2.51 1.75
C GLY A 47 25.84 3.23 2.23
N LYS A 48 25.96 4.50 2.66
CA LYS A 48 24.81 5.30 3.08
C LYS A 48 23.85 5.59 1.93
N SER A 49 24.37 5.92 0.75
CA SER A 49 23.55 6.12 -0.44
C SER A 49 22.87 4.81 -0.87
N ALA A 50 23.58 3.69 -0.85
CA ALA A 50 23.03 2.38 -1.16
C ALA A 50 21.89 1.98 -0.18
N MET A 51 22.09 2.22 1.12
CA MET A 51 21.04 2.02 2.12
C MET A 51 19.82 2.92 1.87
N MET A 52 20.03 4.20 1.56
CA MET A 52 18.95 5.14 1.26
C MET A 52 18.16 4.72 0.02
N THR A 53 18.83 4.27 -1.05
CA THR A 53 18.16 3.78 -2.26
C THR A 53 17.40 2.49 -2.01
N ALA A 54 17.97 1.56 -1.23
CA ALA A 54 17.28 0.32 -0.85
C ALA A 54 16.05 0.59 0.03
N LEU A 55 16.18 1.49 1.01
CA LEU A 55 15.08 1.92 1.86
C LEU A 55 13.99 2.62 1.04
N ALA A 56 14.38 3.50 0.12
CA ALA A 56 13.44 4.16 -0.79
C ALA A 56 12.67 3.14 -1.64
N GLY A 57 13.30 2.06 -2.10
CA GLY A 57 12.63 0.97 -2.82
C GLY A 57 11.60 0.23 -1.97
N ILE A 58 11.91 -0.07 -0.70
CA ILE A 58 10.97 -0.71 0.23
C ILE A 58 9.77 0.21 0.50
N VAL A 59 10.03 1.49 0.82
CA VAL A 59 8.98 2.48 1.07
C VAL A 59 8.12 2.68 -0.18
N LEU A 60 8.73 2.75 -1.37
CA LEU A 60 8.00 2.89 -2.62
C LEU A 60 7.07 1.70 -2.88
N ALA A 61 7.51 0.47 -2.61
CA ALA A 61 6.67 -0.71 -2.73
C ALA A 61 5.47 -0.68 -1.76
N MET A 62 5.67 -0.22 -0.52
CA MET A 62 4.58 -0.03 0.44
C MET A 62 3.57 1.02 -0.03
N VAL A 63 4.04 2.14 -0.56
CA VAL A 63 3.17 3.21 -1.10
C VAL A 63 2.40 2.72 -2.32
N ALA A 64 3.06 1.99 -3.24
CA ALA A 64 2.42 1.46 -4.43
C ALA A 64 1.24 0.53 -4.09
N PHE A 65 1.39 -0.32 -3.06
CA PHE A 65 0.31 -1.19 -2.60
C PHE A 65 -0.90 -0.39 -2.10
N GLY A 66 -0.67 0.65 -1.28
CA GLY A 66 -1.75 1.53 -0.82
C GLY A 66 -2.47 2.26 -1.95
N ILE A 67 -1.76 2.61 -3.03
CA ILE A 67 -2.38 3.21 -4.22
C ILE A 67 -3.27 2.19 -4.96
N VAL A 68 -2.86 0.93 -5.07
CA VAL A 68 -3.68 -0.11 -5.73
C VAL A 68 -4.97 -0.31 -4.95
N GLU A 69 -4.92 -0.39 -3.62
CA GLU A 69 -6.12 -0.51 -2.78
C GLU A 69 -7.02 0.73 -2.92
N LEU A 70 -6.44 1.93 -2.96
CA LEU A 70 -7.17 3.17 -3.19
C LEU A 70 -7.93 3.14 -4.52
N VAL A 71 -7.28 2.73 -5.61
CA VAL A 71 -7.90 2.65 -6.93
C VAL A 71 -8.96 1.55 -6.98
N MET A 72 -8.71 0.40 -6.36
CA MET A 72 -9.71 -0.68 -6.28
C MET A 72 -10.95 -0.19 -5.52
N ASN A 73 -10.80 0.46 -4.38
CA ASN A 73 -11.93 1.02 -3.65
C ASN A 73 -12.64 2.12 -4.47
N ALA A 74 -11.89 3.02 -5.11
CA ALA A 74 -12.47 4.09 -5.92
C ALA A 74 -13.21 3.62 -7.18
N VAL A 75 -12.87 2.43 -7.71
CA VAL A 75 -13.44 1.87 -8.95
C VAL A 75 -14.50 0.80 -8.66
N VAL A 76 -14.34 0.02 -7.58
CA VAL A 76 -15.23 -1.07 -7.18
C VAL A 76 -16.39 -0.58 -6.32
N ASP A 77 -16.29 0.57 -5.65
CA ASP A 77 -17.46 1.26 -5.10
C ASP A 77 -18.13 2.12 -6.18
N PRO A 78 -19.27 1.69 -6.76
CA PRO A 78 -20.32 2.63 -7.11
C PRO A 78 -21.00 3.22 -5.86
N ALA A 79 -20.66 2.78 -4.64
CA ALA A 79 -21.37 3.13 -3.41
C ALA A 79 -20.76 4.35 -2.68
N VAL A 80 -20.78 5.50 -3.35
CA VAL A 80 -21.56 6.59 -2.76
C VAL A 80 -22.93 6.45 -3.39
N ASP A 81 -23.75 5.54 -2.87
CA ASP A 81 -25.16 5.53 -3.23
C ASP A 81 -25.76 6.80 -2.61
N PRO A 82 -26.16 7.81 -3.41
CA PRO A 82 -26.77 9.02 -2.86
C PRO A 82 -28.10 8.71 -2.15
N GLY A 83 -28.64 7.50 -2.30
CA GLY A 83 -29.88 7.03 -1.68
C GLY A 83 -29.74 6.39 -0.29
N ASP A 84 -28.52 6.03 0.14
CA ASP A 84 -28.25 5.54 1.51
C ASP A 84 -27.73 6.64 2.45
N VAL A 85 -27.81 7.91 2.03
CA VAL A 85 -27.76 9.04 2.97
C VAL A 85 -29.02 8.91 3.84
N PRO A 86 -28.92 8.72 5.17
CA PRO A 86 -30.09 8.78 6.03
C PRO A 86 -30.66 10.18 5.90
N ASP A 87 -31.70 10.32 5.07
CA ASP A 87 -32.34 11.60 4.83
C ASP A 87 -32.69 12.20 6.21
N PRO A 88 -32.28 13.45 6.49
CA PRO A 88 -32.57 14.06 7.77
C PRO A 88 -34.07 14.07 8.04
N THR A 89 -34.91 14.05 7.00
CA THR A 89 -36.36 13.93 7.14
C THR A 89 -36.80 12.56 7.68
N THR A 90 -36.15 11.46 7.35
CA THR A 90 -36.55 10.11 7.79
C THR A 90 -36.16 9.86 9.25
N SER A 91 -34.99 10.34 9.67
CA SER A 91 -34.58 10.34 11.08
C SER A 91 -35.42 11.29 11.93
N LEU A 92 -35.81 12.45 11.40
CA LEU A 92 -36.72 13.38 12.07
C LEU A 92 -38.16 12.85 12.15
N ILE A 93 -38.67 12.19 11.10
CA ILE A 93 -40.01 11.58 11.12
C ILE A 93 -40.06 10.42 12.12
N GLY A 94 -39.01 9.58 12.21
CA GLY A 94 -38.92 8.53 13.23
C GLY A 94 -38.87 9.09 14.66
N ALA A 95 -38.12 10.18 14.88
CA ALA A 95 -38.05 10.87 16.17
C ALA A 95 -39.38 11.55 16.56
N LEU A 96 -40.11 12.11 15.59
CA LEU A 96 -41.45 12.69 15.81
C LEU A 96 -42.53 11.62 15.97
N ARG A 97 -42.36 10.46 15.34
CA ARG A 97 -43.25 9.30 15.46
C ARG A 97 -43.04 8.53 16.77
N GLY A 98 -41.98 8.81 17.52
CA GLY A 98 -41.71 8.20 18.82
C GLY A 98 -41.13 6.78 18.73
N GLU A 99 -40.63 6.35 17.57
CA GLU A 99 -39.98 5.05 17.35
C GLU A 99 -38.48 5.06 17.74
N GLY A 100 -38.11 5.87 18.75
CA GLY A 100 -36.73 6.10 19.18
C GLY A 100 -36.36 5.46 20.52
N ALA A 101 -36.84 4.24 20.79
CA ALA A 101 -36.42 3.42 21.94
C ALA A 101 -36.48 1.92 21.59
#